data_AF-A0A350G556-F1
#
_entry.id   AF-A0A350G556-F1
#
_cell.length_a   1.000
_cell.length_b   1.000
_cell.length_c   1.000
_cell.angle_alpha   90.00
_cell.angle_beta   90.00
_cell.angle_gamma   90.00
#
_symmetry.space_group_name_H-M   'P 1'
#
loop_
_entity.id
_entity.type
_entity.pdbx_description
1 polymer ?
#
loop_
_entity_poly.entity_id
_entity_poly.type
_entity_poly.pdbx_seq_one_letter_code
_entity_poly.pdbx_strand_id
1 'polypeptide(L)' 'MSEQYALAPVDYLVIGHVARDLTPEGEQLGGTAAYSALTARALGLRVGIVTAAGSDVPLARLNGISIHSVP' A
#
# COMPACT_ATOMS: atom_id res chain seq x y z
N MET A 1 18.96 3.29 -18.51
CA MET A 1 19.15 1.99 -17.83
C MET A 1 17.85 1.65 -17.15
N SER A 2 17.09 0.71 -17.72
CA SER A 2 15.90 0.17 -17.06
C SER A 2 16.37 -0.78 -15.95
N GLU A 3 16.18 -0.39 -14.70
CA GLU A 3 16.32 -1.33 -13.59
C GLU A 3 15.28 -2.44 -13.77
N GLN A 4 15.74 -3.66 -14.02
CA GLN A 4 14.90 -4.84 -13.98
C GLN A 4 14.74 -5.25 -12.52
N TYR A 5 13.61 -4.85 -11.90
CA TYR A 5 13.22 -5.33 -10.59
C TYR A 5 12.81 -6.79 -10.68
N ALA A 6 13.31 -7.63 -9.76
CA ALA A 6 12.81 -8.98 -9.59
C ALA A 6 11.35 -8.92 -9.13
N LEU A 7 10.42 -9.12 -10.06
CA LEU A 7 8.99 -9.10 -9.79
C LEU A 7 8.59 -10.44 -9.15
N ALA A 8 8.20 -10.40 -7.88
CA ALA A 8 7.50 -11.51 -7.26
C ALA A 8 6.01 -11.45 -7.65
N PRO A 9 5.40 -12.56 -8.08
CA PRO A 9 3.98 -12.57 -8.42
C PRO A 9 3.10 -12.30 -7.18
N VAL A 10 2.07 -11.49 -7.37
CA VAL A 10 1.03 -11.19 -6.38
C VAL A 10 -0.27 -11.89 -6.75
N ASP A 11 -1.06 -12.28 -5.75
CA ASP A 11 -2.39 -12.86 -5.95
C ASP A 11 -3.46 -11.76 -6.04
N TYR A 12 -3.17 -10.59 -5.46
CA TYR A 12 -4.08 -9.44 -5.43
C TYR A 12 -3.30 -8.13 -5.63
N LEU A 13 -3.63 -7.41 -6.70
CA LEU A 13 -3.05 -6.10 -7.01
C LEU A 13 -4.08 -5.01 -6.73
N VAL A 14 -3.71 -4.03 -5.91
CA VAL A 14 -4.53 -2.85 -5.62
C VAL A 14 -3.93 -1.63 -6.28
N ILE A 15 -4.73 -0.90 -7.03
CA ILE A 15 -4.32 0.37 -7.64
C ILE A 15 -5.25 1.46 -7.13
N GLY A 16 -4.68 2.47 -6.47
CA GLY A 16 -5.48 3.58 -5.93
C GLY A 16 -4.81 4.31 -4.79
N HIS A 17 -5.58 5.17 -4.12
CA HIS A 17 -5.06 6.07 -3.10
C HIS A 17 -4.96 5.43 -1.71
N VAL A 18 -3.84 5.69 -1.06
CA VAL A 18 -3.72 5.68 0.40
C VAL A 18 -4.00 7.07 0.94
N ALA A 19 -4.43 7.17 2.20
CA ALA A 19 -4.70 8.45 2.85
C ALA A 19 -3.98 8.53 4.21
N ARG A 20 -3.62 9.75 4.59
CA ARG A 20 -3.25 10.09 5.97
C ARG A 20 -4.49 10.68 6.61
N ASP A 21 -5.20 9.86 7.36
CA ASP A 21 -6.44 10.27 8.04
C ASP A 21 -6.07 11.00 9.33
N LEU A 22 -6.65 12.18 9.54
CA LEU A 22 -6.49 12.97 10.76
C LEU A 22 -7.66 12.68 11.70
N THR A 23 -7.40 12.03 12.84
CA THR A 23 -8.44 11.70 13.84
C THR A 23 -8.16 12.39 15.18
N PRO A 24 -9.16 12.52 16.07
CA PRO A 24 -8.94 13.08 17.42
C PRO A 24 -7.87 12.35 18.24
N GLU A 25 -7.63 11.07 17.95
CA GLU A 25 -6.64 10.20 18.62
C GLU A 25 -5.26 10.26 17.96
N GLY A 26 -5.12 10.99 16.85
CA GLY A 26 -3.89 11.14 16.09
C GLY A 26 -4.01 10.71 14.63
N GLU A 27 -2.87 10.62 13.97
CA GLU A 27 -2.80 10.28 12.55
C GLU A 27 -2.94 8.77 12.33
N GLN A 28 -3.74 8.40 11.34
CA GLN A 28 -4.00 7.01 10.97
C GLN A 28 -3.78 6.79 9.47
N LEU A 29 -3.45 5.55 9.10
CA LEU A 29 -3.43 5.17 7.69
C LEU A 29 -4.85 4.85 7.23
N GLY A 30 -5.30 5.53 6.19
CA GLY A 30 -6.58 5.33 5.54
C GLY A 30 -6.49 5.07 4.05
N GLY A 31 -7.63 5.22 3.38
CA GLY A 31 -7.77 5.04 1.95
C GLY A 31 -8.11 3.60 1.55
N THR A 32 -8.92 3.47 0.50
CA THR A 32 -9.40 2.17 -0.01
C THR A 32 -8.25 1.23 -0.34
N ALA A 33 -7.14 1.75 -0.88
CA ALA A 33 -6.01 0.91 -1.24
C ALA A 33 -5.39 0.22 -0.01
N ALA A 34 -5.25 0.95 1.10
CA ALA A 34 -4.72 0.41 2.35
C ALA A 34 -5.65 -0.65 2.94
N TYR A 35 -6.95 -0.36 3.10
CA TYR A 35 -7.88 -1.30 3.73
C TYR A 35 -8.14 -2.55 2.89
N SER A 36 -8.26 -2.40 1.57
CA SER A 36 -8.40 -3.54 0.66
C SER A 36 -7.17 -4.45 0.72
N ALA A 37 -5.97 -3.87 0.69
CA ALA A 37 -4.73 -4.63 0.72
C ALA A 37 -4.49 -5.33 2.07
N LEU A 38 -4.77 -4.66 3.19
CA LEU A 38 -4.69 -5.26 4.53
C LEU A 38 -5.69 -6.42 4.68
N THR A 39 -6.91 -6.25 4.15
CA THR A 39 -7.94 -7.29 4.17
C THR A 39 -7.50 -8.51 3.34
N ALA A 40 -7.06 -8.30 2.10
CA ALA A 40 -6.57 -9.37 1.22
C ALA A 40 -5.40 -10.14 1.84
N ARG A 41 -4.46 -9.43 2.48
CA ARG A 41 -3.34 -10.05 3.20
C ARG A 41 -3.81 -10.87 4.40
N ALA A 42 -4.78 -10.38 5.17
CA ALA A 42 -5.36 -11.12 6.29
C ALA A 42 -6.06 -12.42 5.85
N LEU A 43 -6.52 -12.47 4.59
CA LEU A 43 -7.06 -13.68 3.95
C LEU A 43 -5.98 -14.61 3.38
N GLY A 44 -4.69 -14.31 3.57
CA GLY A 44 -3.57 -15.16 3.15
C GLY A 44 -3.08 -14.93 1.72
N LEU A 45 -3.53 -13.87 1.05
CA LEU A 45 -3.07 -13.53 -0.30
C LEU A 45 -1.73 -12.78 -0.26
N ARG A 46 -0.88 -12.98 -1.29
CA ARG A 46 0.26 -12.10 -1.56
C ARG A 46 -0.25 -10.83 -2.24
N VAL A 47 -0.03 -9.69 -1.61
CA VAL A 47 -0.62 -8.43 -2.05
C VAL A 47 0.44 -7.47 -2.58
N GLY A 48 0.11 -6.78 -3.67
CA GLY A 48 0.84 -5.63 -4.19
C GLY A 48 -0.04 -4.38 -4.22
N ILE A 49 0.55 -3.21 -4.01
CA ILE A 49 -0.10 -1.91 -4.14
C ILE A 49 0.68 -1.05 -5.14
N VAL A 50 -0.05 -0.42 -6.06
CA VAL A 50 0.44 0.72 -6.85
C VAL A 50 -0.35 1.96 -6.42
N THR A 51 0.35 2.98 -5.96
CA THR A 51 -0.26 4.21 -5.42
C THR A 51 0.55 5.44 -5.78
N ALA A 52 -0.01 6.62 -5.59
CA ALA A 52 0.71 7.88 -5.55
C ALA A 52 0.49 8.46 -4.15
N ALA A 53 1.57 8.68 -3.40
CA ALA A 53 1.50 9.13 -2.02
C ALA A 53 2.61 10.14 -1.72
N GLY A 54 2.26 11.17 -0.94
CA GLY A 54 3.24 12.10 -0.38
C GLY A 54 4.17 11.41 0.61
N SER A 55 5.34 11.99 0.84
CA SER A 55 6.33 11.48 1.81
C SER A 55 5.83 11.48 3.26
N ASP A 56 4.73 12.19 3.53
CA ASP A 56 4.09 12.29 4.84
C ASP A 56 3.10 11.15 5.12
N VAL A 57 2.75 10.33 4.12
CA VAL A 57 1.87 9.17 4.33
C VAL A 57 2.65 8.02 4.97
N PRO A 58 2.20 7.44 6.10
CA PRO A 58 2.95 6.44 6.86
C PRO A 58 2.88 5.04 6.23
N LEU A 59 3.43 4.86 5.01
CA LEU A 59 3.40 3.60 4.25
C LEU A 59 4.00 2.41 5.01
N ALA A 60 4.89 2.65 5.99
CA ALA A 60 5.44 1.62 6.88
C ALA A 60 4.36 0.80 7.63
N ARG A 61 3.15 1.35 7.80
CA ARG A 61 1.99 0.64 8.40
C ARG A 61 1.47 -0.51 7.53
N LEU A 62 1.85 -0.57 6.25
CA LEU A 62 1.52 -1.64 5.30
C LEU A 62 2.62 -2.72 5.24
N ASN A 63 3.38 -2.92 6.32
CA ASN A 63 4.47 -3.89 6.40
C ASN A 63 4.08 -5.28 5.86
N GLY A 64 4.93 -5.88 5.03
CA GLY A 64 4.66 -7.18 4.39
C GLY A 64 3.79 -7.13 3.14
N ILE A 65 3.47 -5.93 2.62
CA ILE A 65 2.82 -5.71 1.32
C ILE A 65 3.83 -5.01 0.41
N SER A 66 4.00 -5.51 -0.82
CA SER A 66 4.87 -4.87 -1.81
C SER A 66 4.22 -3.59 -2.32
N ILE A 67 4.89 -2.44 -2.17
CA ILE A 67 4.34 -1.15 -2.59
C ILE A 67 5.24 -0.52 -3.64
N HIS A 68 4.63 -0.09 -4.74
CA HIS A 68 5.24 0.78 -5.73
C HIS A 68 4.53 2.14 -5.70
N SER A 69 5.22 3.17 -5.24
CA SER A 69 4.71 4.55 -5.33
C SER A 69 5.18 5.19 -6.62
N VAL A 70 4.25 5.72 -7.40
CA VAL A 70 4.56 6.57 -8.55
C VAL A 70 4.74 8.02 -8.12
N PRO A 71 5.47 8.85 -8.90
CA PRO A 71 5.66 10.28 -8.63
C PRO A 71 4.34 11.06 -8.52
#